data_AF-A0A2E0S553-F1
#
_entry.id   AF-A0A2E0S553-F1
#
_cell.length_a   1.000
_cell.length_b   1.000
_cell.length_c   1.000
_cell.angle_alpha   90.00
_cell.angle_beta   90.00
_cell.angle_gamma   90.00
#
_symmetry.space_group_name_H-M   'P 1'
#
loop_
_entity.id
_entity.type
_entity.pdbx_description
1 polymer ?
#
loop_
_entity_poly.entity_id
_entity_poly.type
_entity_poly.pdbx_seq_one_letter_code
_entity_poly.pdbx_strand_id
1 'polypeptide(L)'
;MDPNNFLPSAIPSASHPLDTLVEAETIPEHALHWAQEHFIPVARADWRVLMTNLAVESGLAHDQFEEFCALLDTFVHMQSYHSNADLSENYAKVDPDTQGEHVQNAGDRLTADENGRVALAQLDQIMIRANYQKLTRSELLEALQNTSDFGIPMTSDFSVLRRLGVYVRGKVIGKRIRRRLSRFYRREEVDVPLYQRLVICFQVADTASKKDEHRSDCLYIKSFKNIPQHDIDMLLPGTTVRMSLLDRGKIVLPTLSGLAILIFRLFAVVSLGLFALVSLLFTTTGYALKTVMGYFRTKSKYQHNLTKNLYYQSLGNNTGVLQQLQNEAEVQDIQECLLAYTLLLVSFPRGATARVLDRAAESFIENTVAFPVDFDVNDALRKLIHLELVSVNSRRQYSSIEISEAIKVLQIRFRELINGYSKPIISRDTSEHSAPTR
;
A
#
# COMPACT_ATOMS: atom_id res chain seq x y z
N MET A 1 -9.41 2.86 28.95
CA MET A 1 -8.64 1.96 28.06
C MET A 1 -9.05 2.31 26.65
N ASP A 2 -8.14 2.92 25.91
CA ASP A 2 -8.43 3.47 24.58
C ASP A 2 -8.59 2.30 23.59
N PRO A 3 -9.75 2.11 22.95
CA PRO A 3 -9.99 1.00 22.03
C PRO A 3 -9.26 1.20 20.69
N ASN A 4 -8.11 1.86 20.68
CA ASN A 4 -7.28 2.12 19.49
C ASN A 4 -5.82 1.70 19.69
N ASN A 5 -5.40 1.29 20.89
CA ASN A 5 -4.02 0.87 21.16
C ASN A 5 -3.94 -0.68 21.18
N PHE A 6 -3.77 -1.28 19.99
CA PHE A 6 -4.14 -2.67 19.71
C PHE A 6 -2.99 -3.65 19.41
N LEU A 7 -1.72 -3.22 19.49
CA LEU A 7 -0.56 -4.08 19.24
C LEU A 7 0.36 -4.12 20.48
N PRO A 8 1.08 -5.24 20.73
CA PRO A 8 2.10 -5.30 21.78
C PRO A 8 3.07 -4.13 21.65
N SER A 9 3.55 -3.60 22.79
CA SER A 9 4.46 -2.44 22.78
C SER A 9 5.72 -2.68 21.96
N ALA A 10 6.24 -3.91 21.90
CA ALA A 10 7.31 -4.29 21.02
C ALA A 10 7.11 -5.71 20.49
N ILE A 11 7.37 -5.90 19.20
CA ILE A 11 7.46 -7.22 18.57
C ILE A 11 8.88 -7.38 18.01
N PRO A 12 9.69 -8.30 18.54
CA PRO A 12 10.96 -8.64 17.92
C PRO A 12 10.71 -9.52 16.69
N SER A 13 11.26 -9.14 15.53
CA SER A 13 11.26 -10.05 14.37
C SER A 13 12.20 -11.23 14.64
N ALA A 14 11.78 -12.43 14.24
CA ALA A 14 12.62 -13.62 14.37
C ALA A 14 13.87 -13.46 13.48
N SER A 15 15.05 -13.80 14.01
CA SER A 15 16.30 -13.65 13.28
C SER A 15 16.51 -14.79 12.28
N HIS A 16 16.94 -14.47 11.05
CA HIS A 16 17.43 -15.48 10.10
C HIS A 16 18.56 -16.33 10.69
N PRO A 17 18.74 -17.57 10.19
CA PRO A 17 19.97 -18.32 10.41
C PRO A 17 21.16 -17.44 9.97
N LEU A 18 22.17 -17.44 10.82
CA LEU A 18 23.25 -16.45 10.91
C LEU A 18 24.06 -16.22 9.61
N ASP A 19 23.89 -17.04 8.57
CA ASP A 19 24.86 -17.28 7.50
C ASP A 19 24.39 -16.88 6.08
N THR A 20 23.26 -16.17 5.94
CA THR A 20 22.65 -15.87 4.63
C THR A 20 22.92 -14.44 4.13
N LEU A 21 23.40 -14.32 2.89
CA LEU A 21 23.52 -13.06 2.15
C LEU A 21 22.52 -13.02 1.00
N VAL A 22 21.64 -12.01 0.97
CA VAL A 22 20.71 -11.77 -0.15
C VAL A 22 21.46 -11.06 -1.28
N GLU A 23 21.40 -11.61 -2.49
CA GLU A 23 22.12 -11.13 -3.68
C GLU A 23 21.18 -10.38 -4.64
N ALA A 24 19.97 -10.90 -4.88
CA ALA A 24 18.97 -10.29 -5.73
C ALA A 24 17.57 -10.81 -5.40
N GLU A 25 16.55 -10.01 -5.71
CA GLU A 25 15.14 -10.39 -5.65
C GLU A 25 14.48 -9.99 -6.96
N THR A 26 13.75 -10.93 -7.57
CA THR A 26 13.06 -10.75 -8.84
C THR A 26 11.66 -11.34 -8.75
N ILE A 27 10.71 -10.71 -9.44
CA ILE A 27 9.38 -11.28 -9.66
C ILE A 27 9.40 -11.90 -11.06
N PRO A 28 9.15 -13.22 -11.20
CA PRO A 28 9.02 -13.85 -12.51
C PRO A 28 7.90 -13.20 -13.34
N GLU A 29 7.99 -13.23 -14.67
CA GLU A 29 6.95 -12.67 -15.57
C GLU A 29 5.57 -13.31 -15.32
N HIS A 30 5.54 -14.61 -14.99
CA HIS A 30 4.34 -15.34 -14.58
C HIS A 30 4.51 -15.84 -13.13
N ALA A 31 4.69 -14.90 -12.21
CA ALA A 31 4.79 -15.23 -10.79
C ALA A 31 3.53 -15.96 -10.31
N LEU A 32 3.71 -17.01 -9.50
CA LEU A 32 2.59 -17.71 -8.89
C LEU A 32 1.91 -16.79 -7.88
N HIS A 33 0.58 -16.76 -7.92
CA HIS A 33 -0.24 -16.08 -6.93
C HIS A 33 -0.58 -17.05 -5.80
N TRP A 34 -0.34 -16.64 -4.56
CA TRP A 34 -0.68 -17.47 -3.40
C TRP A 34 -2.08 -17.17 -2.84
N ALA A 35 -2.78 -16.18 -3.41
CA ALA A 35 -4.18 -15.87 -3.15
C ALA A 35 -4.86 -15.34 -4.42
N GLN A 36 -6.19 -15.41 -4.47
CA GLN A 36 -6.98 -14.76 -5.52
C GLN A 36 -6.93 -13.24 -5.38
N GLU A 37 -6.90 -12.55 -6.51
CA GLU A 37 -6.84 -11.09 -6.61
C GLU A 37 -8.12 -10.57 -7.25
N HIS A 38 -8.67 -9.47 -6.75
CA HIS A 38 -9.79 -8.79 -7.44
C HIS A 38 -9.31 -7.81 -8.51
N PHE A 39 -8.05 -7.38 -8.43
CA PHE A 39 -7.51 -6.36 -9.31
C PHE A 39 -7.26 -6.89 -10.73
N ILE A 40 -7.79 -6.20 -11.73
CA ILE A 40 -7.54 -6.47 -13.15
C ILE A 40 -6.23 -5.76 -13.56
N PRO A 41 -5.11 -6.48 -13.80
CA PRO A 41 -3.80 -5.88 -14.01
C PRO A 41 -3.55 -5.46 -15.46
N VAL A 42 -4.54 -4.81 -16.08
CA VAL A 42 -4.47 -4.38 -17.49
C VAL A 42 -4.53 -2.87 -17.56
N ALA A 43 -3.67 -2.25 -18.36
CA ALA A 43 -3.74 -0.82 -18.58
C ALA A 43 -5.07 -0.46 -19.26
N ARG A 44 -5.63 0.70 -18.92
CA ARG A 44 -6.92 1.18 -19.47
C ARG A 44 -6.95 1.15 -21.01
N ALA A 45 -5.86 1.55 -21.66
CA ALA A 45 -5.76 1.56 -23.13
C ALA A 45 -5.79 0.15 -23.73
N ASP A 46 -5.04 -0.79 -23.17
CA ASP A 46 -5.02 -2.18 -23.64
C ASP A 46 -6.37 -2.86 -23.39
N TRP A 47 -6.98 -2.59 -22.24
CA TRP A 47 -8.33 -3.08 -21.92
C TRP A 47 -9.37 -2.60 -22.91
N ARG A 48 -9.30 -1.32 -23.30
CA ARG A 48 -10.18 -0.76 -24.32
C ARG A 48 -10.07 -1.52 -25.63
N VAL A 49 -8.85 -1.78 -26.10
CA VAL A 49 -8.61 -2.57 -27.32
C VAL A 49 -9.18 -3.98 -27.20
N LEU A 50 -8.95 -4.66 -26.07
CA LEU A 50 -9.47 -6.02 -25.83
C LEU A 50 -11.00 -6.08 -25.88
N MET A 51 -11.68 -5.12 -25.24
CA MET A 51 -13.14 -5.06 -25.21
C MET A 51 -13.72 -4.73 -26.59
N THR A 52 -13.09 -3.82 -27.33
CA THR A 52 -13.52 -3.47 -28.68
C THR A 52 -13.33 -4.63 -29.65
N ASN A 53 -12.21 -5.36 -29.56
CA ASN A 53 -12.00 -6.57 -30.37
C ASN A 53 -13.06 -7.63 -30.07
N LEU A 54 -13.34 -7.91 -28.79
CA LEU A 54 -14.39 -8.85 -28.38
C LEU A 54 -15.77 -8.47 -28.94
N ALA A 55 -16.09 -7.17 -28.91
CA ALA A 55 -17.35 -6.65 -29.44
C ALA A 55 -17.44 -6.81 -30.96
N VAL A 56 -16.39 -6.42 -31.69
CA VAL A 56 -16.35 -6.46 -33.16
C VAL A 56 -16.35 -7.89 -33.69
N GLU A 57 -15.60 -8.80 -33.07
CA GLU A 57 -15.61 -10.23 -33.41
C GLU A 57 -17.00 -10.87 -33.22
N SER A 58 -17.79 -10.31 -32.30
CA SER A 58 -19.18 -10.71 -32.07
C SER A 58 -20.19 -10.04 -33.00
N GLY A 59 -19.74 -9.23 -33.96
CA GLY A 59 -20.56 -8.60 -34.99
C GLY A 59 -21.06 -7.18 -34.67
N LEU A 60 -20.58 -6.54 -33.60
CA LEU A 60 -20.91 -5.15 -33.29
C LEU A 60 -20.11 -4.17 -34.17
N ALA A 61 -20.70 -3.01 -34.47
CA ALA A 61 -20.00 -1.95 -35.19
C ALA A 61 -18.92 -1.32 -34.28
N HIS A 62 -17.69 -1.27 -34.78
CA HIS A 62 -16.54 -0.71 -34.07
C HIS A 62 -16.82 0.69 -33.50
N ASP A 63 -17.23 1.62 -34.35
CA ASP A 63 -17.42 3.04 -33.97
C ASP A 63 -18.53 3.21 -32.93
N GLN A 64 -19.57 2.38 -33.02
CA GLN A 64 -20.67 2.39 -32.08
C GLN A 64 -20.22 1.89 -30.70
N PHE A 65 -19.41 0.85 -30.66
CA PHE A 65 -18.86 0.34 -29.40
C PHE A 65 -17.89 1.35 -28.78
N GLU A 66 -17.01 1.95 -29.58
CA GLU A 66 -16.12 3.02 -29.11
C GLU A 66 -16.89 4.23 -28.56
N GLU A 67 -18.00 4.64 -29.19
CA GLU A 67 -18.85 5.71 -28.65
C GLU A 67 -19.43 5.35 -27.28
N PHE A 68 -20.07 4.17 -27.17
CA PHE A 68 -20.62 3.67 -25.89
C PHE A 68 -19.57 3.71 -24.78
N CYS A 69 -18.40 3.22 -25.12
CA CYS A 69 -17.31 2.96 -24.21
C CYS A 69 -16.68 4.31 -23.79
N ALA A 70 -16.65 5.34 -24.65
CA ALA A 70 -16.25 6.70 -24.26
C ALA A 70 -17.28 7.40 -23.37
N LEU A 71 -18.58 7.16 -23.62
CA LEU A 71 -19.66 7.71 -22.79
C LEU A 71 -19.67 7.09 -21.39
N LEU A 72 -19.50 5.78 -21.28
CA LEU A 72 -19.43 5.06 -20.01
C LEU A 72 -18.26 5.57 -19.16
N ASP A 73 -17.05 5.63 -19.76
CA ASP A 73 -15.85 6.16 -19.13
C ASP A 73 -16.09 7.57 -18.57
N THR A 74 -16.64 8.47 -19.41
CA THR A 74 -16.90 9.86 -19.02
C THR A 74 -17.92 9.93 -17.87
N PHE A 75 -18.96 9.12 -17.93
CA PHE A 75 -19.99 9.10 -16.90
C PHE A 75 -19.44 8.64 -15.55
N VAL A 76 -18.68 7.54 -15.52
CA VAL A 76 -18.08 7.00 -14.29
C VAL A 76 -17.12 8.01 -13.67
N HIS A 77 -16.32 8.69 -14.50
CA HIS A 77 -15.46 9.78 -14.06
C HIS A 77 -16.24 10.90 -13.36
N MET A 78 -17.28 11.43 -14.02
CA MET A 78 -18.10 12.51 -13.45
C MET A 78 -18.85 12.09 -12.19
N GLN A 79 -19.33 10.85 -12.12
CA GLN A 79 -20.00 10.32 -10.95
C GLN A 79 -19.06 10.23 -9.74
N SER A 80 -17.80 9.83 -9.98
CA SER A 80 -16.78 9.70 -8.93
C SER A 80 -16.18 11.05 -8.50
N TYR A 81 -16.30 12.08 -9.33
CA TYR A 81 -15.65 13.38 -9.12
C TYR A 81 -15.93 13.98 -7.73
N HIS A 82 -17.20 14.12 -7.34
CA HIS A 82 -17.55 14.72 -6.05
C HIS A 82 -17.03 13.91 -4.86
N SER A 83 -17.16 12.59 -4.89
CA SER A 83 -16.64 11.74 -3.81
C SER A 83 -15.12 11.83 -3.70
N ASN A 84 -14.42 11.96 -4.84
CA ASN A 84 -12.96 12.11 -4.87
C ASN A 84 -12.52 13.51 -4.41
N ALA A 85 -13.29 14.55 -4.76
CA ALA A 85 -13.07 15.91 -4.29
C ALA A 85 -13.28 16.01 -2.77
N ASP A 86 -14.40 15.50 -2.25
CA ASP A 86 -14.70 15.48 -0.81
C ASP A 86 -13.62 14.75 -0.01
N LEU A 87 -13.13 13.61 -0.53
CA LEU A 87 -12.02 12.88 0.07
C LEU A 87 -10.73 13.70 0.08
N SER A 88 -10.39 14.36 -1.04
CA SER A 88 -9.21 15.22 -1.13
C SER A 88 -9.30 16.42 -0.17
N GLU A 89 -10.46 17.06 -0.08
CA GLU A 89 -10.71 18.20 0.82
C GLU A 89 -10.63 17.79 2.30
N ASN A 90 -11.17 16.63 2.66
CA ASN A 90 -11.07 16.12 4.03
C ASN A 90 -9.65 15.68 4.38
N TYR A 91 -8.94 15.04 3.44
CA TYR A 91 -7.55 14.65 3.65
C TYR A 91 -6.63 15.87 3.79
N ALA A 92 -6.87 16.95 3.03
CA ALA A 92 -6.08 18.18 3.13
C ALA A 92 -5.99 18.74 4.56
N LYS A 93 -7.03 18.54 5.39
CA LYS A 93 -7.07 18.96 6.81
C LYS A 93 -6.09 18.21 7.71
N VAL A 94 -5.59 17.05 7.27
CA VAL A 94 -4.69 16.17 8.01
C VAL A 94 -3.42 15.83 7.22
N ASP A 95 -3.23 16.44 6.05
CA ASP A 95 -2.08 16.19 5.20
C ASP A 95 -0.83 16.86 5.79
N PRO A 96 0.24 16.09 6.09
CA PRO A 96 1.50 16.65 6.59
C PRO A 96 2.21 17.59 5.61
N ASP A 97 1.93 17.48 4.30
CA ASP A 97 2.61 18.26 3.26
C ASP A 97 1.88 19.57 2.89
N THR A 98 0.73 19.85 3.51
CA THR A 98 -0.07 21.06 3.21
C THR A 98 0.75 22.33 3.42
N GLN A 99 0.87 23.12 2.35
CA GLN A 99 1.55 24.41 2.37
C GLN A 99 0.56 25.53 2.71
N GLY A 100 0.74 26.16 3.88
CA GLY A 100 -0.08 27.28 4.36
C GLY A 100 -0.83 26.96 5.66
N GLU A 101 -1.11 28.00 6.45
CA GLU A 101 -2.04 27.87 7.58
C GLU A 101 -3.46 27.66 7.05
N HIS A 102 -4.15 26.63 7.53
CA HIS A 102 -5.55 26.44 7.21
C HIS A 102 -6.36 27.66 7.65
N VAL A 103 -7.02 28.31 6.69
CA VAL A 103 -7.85 29.52 6.91
C VAL A 103 -8.96 29.31 7.95
N GLN A 104 -9.29 28.06 8.32
CA GLN A 104 -10.45 27.75 9.15
C GLN A 104 -10.22 26.94 10.44
N ASN A 105 -9.01 26.52 10.82
CA ASN A 105 -8.86 25.74 12.07
C ASN A 105 -7.54 26.02 12.80
N ALA A 106 -7.42 27.23 13.34
CA ALA A 106 -6.51 27.46 14.46
C ALA A 106 -7.18 26.97 15.75
N GLY A 107 -6.84 25.77 16.24
CA GLY A 107 -6.80 25.55 17.70
C GLY A 107 -7.31 24.24 18.30
N ASP A 108 -8.26 23.50 17.70
CA ASP A 108 -8.92 22.41 18.43
C ASP A 108 -8.40 20.99 18.11
N ARG A 109 -7.76 20.36 19.10
CA ARG A 109 -7.18 19.00 19.04
C ARG A 109 -8.23 17.90 18.83
N LEU A 110 -9.44 18.10 19.35
CA LEU A 110 -10.58 17.19 19.14
C LEU A 110 -10.97 17.13 17.67
N THR A 111 -10.85 18.26 16.97
CA THR A 111 -11.12 18.39 15.54
C THR A 111 -10.10 17.63 14.69
N ALA A 112 -8.82 17.62 15.09
CA ALA A 112 -7.77 16.88 14.38
C ALA A 112 -7.96 15.36 14.45
N ASP A 113 -8.33 14.82 15.62
CA ASP A 113 -8.59 13.37 15.76
C ASP A 113 -9.82 12.94 14.95
N GLU A 114 -10.88 13.74 14.97
CA GLU A 114 -12.09 13.48 14.20
C GLU A 114 -11.83 13.58 12.69
N ASN A 115 -11.07 14.60 12.23
CA ASN A 115 -10.66 14.72 10.83
C ASN A 115 -9.83 13.51 10.39
N GLY A 116 -8.90 13.04 11.23
CA GLY A 116 -8.11 11.84 10.95
C GLY A 116 -8.97 10.58 10.85
N ARG A 117 -9.99 10.44 11.70
CA ARG A 117 -10.95 9.34 11.66
C ARG A 117 -11.79 9.35 10.37
N VAL A 118 -12.31 10.51 9.99
CA VAL A 118 -13.10 10.68 8.76
C VAL A 118 -12.24 10.40 7.53
N ALA A 119 -11.03 10.97 7.45
CA ALA A 119 -10.12 10.74 6.34
C ALA A 119 -9.73 9.27 6.21
N LEU A 120 -9.41 8.58 7.32
CA LEU A 120 -9.10 7.15 7.30
C LEU A 120 -10.30 6.29 6.88
N ALA A 121 -11.52 6.65 7.30
CA ALA A 121 -12.72 5.93 6.90
C ALA A 121 -13.03 6.10 5.40
N GLN A 122 -12.84 7.29 4.83
CA GLN A 122 -12.96 7.49 3.39
C GLN A 122 -11.83 6.80 2.62
N LEU A 123 -10.63 6.76 3.20
CA LEU A 123 -9.49 6.03 2.63
C LEU A 123 -9.76 4.52 2.61
N ASP A 124 -10.39 3.95 3.65
CA ASP A 124 -10.86 2.56 3.65
C ASP A 124 -11.79 2.29 2.46
N GLN A 125 -12.72 3.21 2.14
CA GLN A 125 -13.65 3.04 1.02
C GLN A 125 -12.95 3.08 -0.34
N ILE A 126 -12.03 4.04 -0.57
CA ILE A 126 -11.32 4.11 -1.86
C ILE A 126 -10.37 2.93 -2.04
N MET A 127 -9.78 2.40 -0.96
CA MET A 127 -8.94 1.20 -1.01
C MET A 127 -9.72 -0.02 -1.50
N ILE A 128 -10.94 -0.22 -0.99
CA ILE A 128 -11.82 -1.31 -1.42
C ILE A 128 -12.15 -1.16 -2.91
N ARG A 129 -12.55 0.04 -3.36
CA ARG A 129 -12.82 0.32 -4.78
C ARG A 129 -11.59 0.13 -5.68
N ALA A 130 -10.38 0.38 -5.16
CA ALA A 130 -9.12 0.15 -5.86
C ALA A 130 -8.63 -1.32 -5.77
N ASN A 131 -9.48 -2.23 -5.31
CA ASN A 131 -9.20 -3.66 -5.15
C ASN A 131 -8.01 -3.96 -4.22
N TYR A 132 -7.82 -3.16 -3.17
CA TYR A 132 -6.89 -3.45 -2.07
C TYR A 132 -7.57 -4.21 -0.94
N GLN A 133 -6.82 -5.13 -0.33
CA GLN A 133 -7.24 -5.87 0.86
C GLN A 133 -6.59 -5.26 2.10
N LYS A 134 -7.42 -4.89 3.10
CA LYS A 134 -6.92 -4.44 4.40
C LYS A 134 -6.44 -5.62 5.23
N LEU A 135 -5.19 -5.59 5.69
CA LEU A 135 -4.67 -6.63 6.57
C LEU A 135 -5.37 -6.58 7.92
N THR A 136 -5.85 -7.75 8.35
CA THR A 136 -6.40 -7.92 9.69
C THR A 136 -5.29 -7.86 10.74
N ARG A 137 -5.70 -7.65 12.00
CA ARG A 137 -4.77 -7.62 13.13
C ARG A 137 -3.95 -8.92 13.24
N SER A 138 -4.59 -10.07 13.04
CA SER A 138 -3.92 -11.38 13.10
C SER A 138 -2.89 -11.53 12.00
N GLU A 139 -3.23 -11.17 10.76
CA GLU A 139 -2.29 -11.24 9.63
C GLU A 139 -1.12 -10.29 9.80
N LEU A 140 -1.36 -9.08 10.31
CA LEU A 140 -0.29 -8.13 10.60
C LEU A 140 0.63 -8.66 11.71
N LEU A 141 0.07 -9.21 12.80
CA LEU A 141 0.89 -9.80 13.88
C LEU A 141 1.72 -10.99 13.39
N GLU A 142 1.14 -11.85 12.58
CA GLU A 142 1.84 -13.00 11.98
C GLU A 142 2.96 -12.54 11.05
N ALA A 143 2.69 -11.54 10.19
CA ALA A 143 3.71 -10.94 9.33
C ALA A 143 4.89 -10.38 10.13
N LEU A 144 4.65 -9.78 11.29
CA LEU A 144 5.68 -9.17 12.15
C LEU A 144 6.45 -10.17 13.02
N GLN A 145 5.83 -11.31 13.38
CA GLN A 145 6.45 -12.33 14.23
C GLN A 145 7.37 -13.28 13.44
N ASN A 146 7.06 -13.49 12.16
CA ASN A 146 7.84 -14.36 11.29
C ASN A 146 9.22 -13.76 10.98
N THR A 147 10.15 -14.61 10.52
CA THR A 147 11.53 -14.19 10.24
C THR A 147 11.57 -13.18 9.09
N SER A 148 12.07 -11.97 9.35
CA SER A 148 12.19 -10.89 8.35
C SER A 148 13.06 -11.33 7.19
N ASP A 149 12.48 -11.61 6.02
CA ASP A 149 13.19 -12.07 4.82
C ASP A 149 14.35 -11.16 4.40
N PHE A 150 14.31 -9.87 4.75
CA PHE A 150 15.33 -8.86 4.47
C PHE A 150 16.71 -9.15 5.11
N GLY A 151 16.76 -10.03 6.11
CA GLY A 151 18.03 -10.44 6.74
C GLY A 151 18.62 -9.42 7.72
N ILE A 152 17.91 -8.33 8.00
CA ILE A 152 18.28 -7.35 9.03
C ILE A 152 17.26 -7.47 10.17
N PRO A 153 17.68 -7.84 11.39
CA PRO A 153 16.75 -7.91 12.51
C PRO A 153 16.26 -6.51 12.87
N MET A 154 14.95 -6.37 13.07
CA MET A 154 14.29 -5.11 13.39
C MET A 154 13.42 -5.26 14.63
N THR A 155 13.12 -4.12 15.26
CA THR A 155 12.13 -4.06 16.33
C THR A 155 11.23 -2.87 16.11
N SER A 156 9.93 -3.12 15.98
CA SER A 156 8.91 -2.08 15.86
C SER A 156 8.27 -1.81 17.21
N ASP A 157 8.15 -0.53 17.55
CA ASP A 157 7.43 -0.05 18.72
C ASP A 157 6.06 0.51 18.28
N PHE A 158 5.00 -0.25 18.57
CA PHE A 158 3.64 0.15 18.17
C PHE A 158 3.02 1.17 19.12
N SER A 159 3.61 1.42 20.29
CA SER A 159 3.12 2.44 21.22
C SER A 159 3.26 3.87 20.65
N VAL A 160 4.09 4.01 19.61
CA VAL A 160 4.29 5.23 18.84
C VAL A 160 3.08 5.54 17.95
N LEU A 161 2.24 4.55 17.63
CA LEU A 161 1.14 4.69 16.67
C LEU A 161 -0.20 4.84 17.38
N ARG A 162 -0.96 5.88 17.01
CA ARG A 162 -2.38 6.04 17.38
C ARG A 162 -3.29 5.28 16.43
N ARG A 163 -3.01 5.33 15.12
CA ARG A 163 -3.78 4.65 14.07
C ARG A 163 -2.84 3.99 13.09
N LEU A 164 -3.22 2.82 12.60
CA LEU A 164 -2.49 2.08 11.56
C LEU A 164 -3.49 1.34 10.65
N GLY A 165 -3.39 1.57 9.35
CA GLY A 165 -4.00 0.77 8.30
C GLY A 165 -2.92 0.27 7.36
N VAL A 166 -2.93 -1.02 7.06
CA VAL A 166 -2.03 -1.64 6.07
C VAL A 166 -2.90 -2.31 5.03
N TYR A 167 -2.72 -1.93 3.78
CA TYR A 167 -3.49 -2.39 2.64
C TYR A 167 -2.54 -3.02 1.63
N VAL A 168 -2.92 -4.16 1.09
CA VAL A 168 -2.07 -4.95 0.17
C VAL A 168 -2.83 -5.33 -1.08
N ARG A 169 -2.10 -5.47 -2.18
CA ARG A 169 -2.59 -5.94 -3.48
C ARG A 169 -1.47 -6.66 -4.22
N GLY A 170 -1.79 -7.72 -4.96
CA GLY A 170 -0.84 -8.53 -5.71
C GLY A 170 0.03 -9.41 -4.81
N LYS A 171 -0.57 -10.46 -4.27
CA LYS A 171 0.00 -11.51 -3.42
C LYS A 171 0.71 -12.55 -4.30
N VAL A 172 1.98 -12.29 -4.59
CA VAL A 172 2.79 -13.11 -5.53
C VAL A 172 3.96 -13.78 -4.86
N ILE A 173 4.46 -14.86 -5.48
CA ILE A 173 5.69 -15.53 -5.08
C ILE A 173 6.83 -14.99 -5.94
N GLY A 174 7.71 -14.21 -5.32
CA GLY A 174 8.98 -13.79 -5.90
C GLY A 174 10.07 -14.84 -5.74
N LYS A 175 11.16 -14.66 -6.48
CA LYS A 175 12.39 -15.45 -6.36
C LYS A 175 13.47 -14.58 -5.73
N ARG A 176 14.08 -15.07 -4.65
CA ARG A 176 15.22 -14.43 -4.01
C ARG A 176 16.44 -15.34 -4.08
N ILE A 177 17.54 -14.80 -4.59
CA ILE A 177 18.83 -15.49 -4.62
C ILE A 177 19.58 -15.14 -3.34
N ARG A 178 19.90 -16.16 -2.54
CA ARG A 178 20.73 -16.02 -1.35
C ARG A 178 21.93 -16.96 -1.38
N ARG A 179 22.99 -16.61 -0.66
CA ARG A 179 24.17 -17.47 -0.44
C ARG A 179 24.29 -17.83 1.03
N ARG A 180 24.50 -19.12 1.32
CA ARG A 180 24.70 -19.64 2.68
C ARG A 180 26.17 -19.95 2.92
N LEU A 181 26.77 -19.36 3.96
CA LEU A 181 28.15 -19.71 4.37
C LEU A 181 28.25 -21.17 4.77
N SER A 182 27.26 -21.70 5.49
CA SER A 182 27.17 -23.12 5.87
C SER A 182 27.12 -24.10 4.69
N ARG A 183 26.76 -23.64 3.49
CA ARG A 183 26.69 -24.45 2.26
C ARG A 183 27.80 -24.09 1.26
N PHE A 184 28.99 -23.76 1.75
CA PHE A 184 30.15 -23.37 0.93
C PHE A 184 29.86 -22.19 -0.02
N TYR A 185 29.08 -21.20 0.45
CA TYR A 185 28.75 -19.99 -0.32
C TYR A 185 28.00 -20.24 -1.64
N ARG A 186 27.34 -21.41 -1.78
CA ARG A 186 26.54 -21.74 -2.96
C ARG A 186 25.29 -20.86 -3.04
N ARG A 187 24.91 -20.52 -4.27
CA ARG A 187 23.64 -19.83 -4.57
C ARG A 187 22.47 -20.77 -4.32
N GLU A 188 21.44 -20.25 -3.67
CA GLU A 188 20.17 -20.91 -3.40
C GLU A 188 19.05 -19.94 -3.80
N GLU A 189 18.18 -20.39 -4.69
CA GLU A 189 16.94 -19.70 -5.03
C GLU A 189 15.86 -20.10 -4.04
N VAL A 190 15.13 -19.11 -3.55
CA VAL A 190 14.12 -19.27 -2.51
C VAL A 190 12.88 -18.50 -2.90
N ASP A 191 11.74 -19.11 -2.65
CA ASP A 191 10.43 -18.52 -2.86
C ASP A 191 10.14 -17.57 -1.70
N VAL A 192 9.82 -16.32 -2.04
CA VAL A 192 9.51 -15.27 -1.07
C VAL A 192 8.11 -14.73 -1.38
N PRO A 193 7.17 -14.81 -0.44
CA PRO A 193 5.86 -14.18 -0.60
C PRO A 193 6.01 -12.66 -0.57
N LEU A 194 5.50 -12.00 -1.61
CA LEU A 194 5.58 -10.55 -1.81
C LEU A 194 4.19 -9.94 -1.97
N TYR A 195 4.05 -8.71 -1.48
CA TYR A 195 2.99 -7.79 -1.86
C TYR A 195 3.51 -6.88 -2.99
N GLN A 196 2.96 -6.99 -4.19
CA GLN A 196 3.33 -6.16 -5.34
C GLN A 196 3.02 -4.69 -5.10
N ARG A 197 1.92 -4.38 -4.40
CA ARG A 197 1.55 -3.05 -3.95
C ARG A 197 1.13 -3.10 -2.48
N LEU A 198 1.66 -2.17 -1.70
CA LEU A 198 1.35 -2.06 -0.28
C LEU A 198 1.21 -0.58 0.07
N VAL A 199 0.10 -0.21 0.70
CA VAL A 199 -0.12 1.13 1.22
C VAL A 199 -0.22 1.08 2.73
N ILE A 200 0.51 1.97 3.40
CA ILE A 200 0.42 2.17 4.85
C ILE A 200 -0.13 3.55 5.13
N CYS A 201 -1.09 3.59 6.04
CA CYS A 201 -1.71 4.81 6.54
C CYS A 201 -1.54 4.84 8.06
N PHE A 202 -0.92 5.87 8.61
CA PHE A 202 -0.67 5.92 10.05
C PHE A 202 -0.76 7.32 10.63
N GLN A 203 -1.11 7.38 11.90
CA GLN A 203 -1.09 8.59 12.72
C GLN A 203 -0.29 8.31 13.99
N VAL A 204 0.61 9.22 14.35
CA VAL A 204 1.51 9.06 15.50
C VAL A 204 0.81 9.49 16.79
N ALA A 205 1.10 8.81 17.90
CA ALA A 205 0.60 9.16 19.22
C ALA A 205 1.29 10.43 19.75
N ASP A 206 0.56 11.26 20.50
CA ASP A 206 1.07 12.55 21.04
C ASP A 206 2.36 12.39 21.87
N THR A 207 2.49 11.28 22.58
CA THR A 207 3.66 10.96 23.41
C THR A 207 4.92 10.72 22.58
N ALA A 208 4.78 10.23 21.36
CA ALA A 208 5.87 9.89 20.47
C ALA A 208 6.21 11.01 19.47
N SER A 209 5.25 11.90 19.17
CA SER A 209 5.43 13.07 18.29
C SER A 209 6.51 14.06 18.78
N LYS A 210 6.90 14.02 20.06
CA LYS A 210 8.01 14.84 20.58
C LYS A 210 9.41 14.25 20.30
N LYS A 211 9.49 12.96 20.00
CA LYS A 211 10.76 12.24 19.72
C LYS A 211 10.98 12.05 18.23
N ASP A 212 9.91 11.75 17.50
CA ASP A 212 9.93 11.61 16.05
C ASP A 212 9.56 12.95 15.40
N GLU A 213 10.12 13.24 14.23
CA GLU A 213 9.85 14.45 13.44
C GLU A 213 8.42 14.47 12.84
N HIS A 214 7.56 13.54 13.26
CA HIS A 214 6.19 13.37 12.78
C HIS A 214 5.20 14.07 13.70
N ARG A 215 4.23 14.77 13.13
CA ARG A 215 3.18 15.48 13.86
C ARG A 215 2.01 14.55 14.17
N SER A 216 1.45 14.64 15.39
CA SER A 216 0.35 13.77 15.82
C SER A 216 -1.03 14.17 15.27
N ASP A 217 -1.17 15.37 14.70
CA ASP A 217 -2.39 15.86 14.05
C ASP A 217 -2.49 15.47 12.56
N CYS A 218 -1.43 14.88 11.99
CA CYS A 218 -1.38 14.49 10.59
C CYS A 218 -1.63 12.99 10.37
N LEU A 219 -2.27 12.66 9.25
CA LEU A 219 -2.41 11.30 8.75
C LEU A 219 -1.41 11.09 7.60
N TYR A 220 -0.43 10.23 7.82
CA TYR A 220 0.60 9.91 6.84
C TYR A 220 0.14 8.77 5.95
N ILE A 221 0.33 8.89 4.63
CA ILE A 221 0.07 7.83 3.66
C ILE A 221 1.36 7.53 2.90
N LYS A 222 1.73 6.26 2.76
CA LYS A 222 2.90 5.84 1.98
C LYS A 222 2.58 4.62 1.15
N SER A 223 2.95 4.63 -0.12
CA SER A 223 2.75 3.51 -1.04
C SER A 223 4.08 2.90 -1.44
N PHE A 224 4.13 1.57 -1.48
CA PHE A 224 5.31 0.77 -1.74
C PHE A 224 5.01 -0.35 -2.74
N LYS A 225 6.06 -0.86 -3.38
CA LYS A 225 6.02 -2.04 -4.26
C LYS A 225 6.96 -3.13 -3.78
N ASN A 226 6.60 -4.37 -4.11
CA ASN A 226 7.43 -5.56 -3.95
C ASN A 226 7.99 -5.69 -2.52
N ILE A 227 7.09 -5.62 -1.54
CA ILE A 227 7.43 -5.73 -0.12
C ILE A 227 7.22 -7.18 0.32
N PRO A 228 8.23 -7.85 0.89
CA PRO A 228 8.07 -9.19 1.42
C PRO A 228 7.03 -9.23 2.53
N GLN A 229 6.24 -10.30 2.58
CA GLN A 229 5.15 -10.45 3.55
C GLN A 229 5.63 -10.29 4.99
N HIS A 230 6.85 -10.75 5.28
CA HIS A 230 7.45 -10.73 6.62
C HIS A 230 8.30 -9.48 6.93
N ASP A 231 8.36 -8.52 6.00
CA ASP A 231 9.19 -7.31 6.11
C ASP A 231 8.33 -6.02 6.19
N ILE A 232 7.09 -6.13 6.68
CA ILE A 232 6.21 -4.94 6.87
C ILE A 232 6.75 -4.03 7.99
N ASP A 233 7.44 -4.59 8.98
CA ASP A 233 8.07 -3.86 10.10
C ASP A 233 9.02 -2.75 9.63
N MET A 234 9.73 -3.01 8.53
CA MET A 234 10.65 -2.10 7.85
C MET A 234 10.01 -0.77 7.44
N LEU A 235 8.69 -0.76 7.22
CA LEU A 235 7.95 0.39 6.71
C LEU A 235 7.31 1.23 7.82
N LEU A 236 7.22 0.67 9.03
CA LEU A 236 6.56 1.32 10.15
C LEU A 236 7.46 2.40 10.78
N PRO A 237 6.87 3.53 11.24
CA PRO A 237 7.60 4.49 12.04
C PRO A 237 7.99 3.88 13.39
N GLY A 238 9.12 4.33 13.95
CA GLY A 238 9.65 3.81 15.22
C GLY A 238 10.42 2.50 15.12
N THR A 239 10.59 1.93 13.92
CA THR A 239 11.39 0.71 13.73
C THR A 239 12.89 0.99 13.84
N THR A 240 13.57 0.28 14.75
CA THR A 240 15.02 0.40 14.92
C THR A 240 15.78 -0.79 14.37
N VAL A 241 16.82 -0.52 13.58
CA VAL A 241 17.75 -1.52 13.06
C VAL A 241 18.57 -2.14 14.20
N ARG A 242 18.50 -3.46 14.35
CA ARG A 242 19.39 -4.23 15.24
C ARG A 242 20.57 -4.81 14.45
N MET A 243 21.68 -4.99 15.15
CA MET A 243 22.82 -5.72 14.59
C MET A 243 22.60 -7.22 14.68
N SER A 244 22.92 -7.93 13.60
CA SER A 244 22.99 -9.40 13.62
C SER A 244 24.03 -9.89 14.64
N LEU A 245 23.79 -11.07 15.22
CA LEU A 245 24.71 -11.69 16.18
C LEU A 245 26.10 -11.94 15.57
N LEU A 246 26.20 -12.23 14.27
CA LEU A 246 27.50 -12.37 13.60
C LEU A 246 28.29 -11.07 13.58
N ASP A 247 27.64 -9.97 13.23
CA ASP A 247 28.32 -8.68 13.16
C ASP A 247 28.65 -8.16 14.56
N ARG A 248 27.84 -8.51 15.58
CA ARG A 248 28.20 -8.33 16.99
C ARG A 248 29.43 -9.17 17.34
N GLY A 249 29.52 -10.42 16.88
CA GLY A 249 30.68 -11.30 17.06
C GLY A 249 31.95 -10.77 16.38
N LYS A 250 31.85 -10.23 15.17
CA LYS A 250 32.99 -9.59 14.46
C LYS A 250 33.53 -8.36 15.19
N ILE A 251 32.71 -7.72 16.02
CA ILE A 251 33.14 -6.61 16.88
C ILE A 251 33.71 -7.18 18.18
N VAL A 252 32.98 -8.09 18.85
CA VAL A 252 33.35 -8.61 20.18
C VAL A 252 34.60 -9.50 20.15
N LEU A 253 34.77 -10.35 19.13
CA LEU A 253 35.88 -11.31 19.07
C LEU A 253 37.25 -10.61 18.96
N PRO A 254 37.47 -9.63 18.06
CA PRO A 254 38.71 -8.85 18.04
C PRO A 254 38.93 -8.02 19.31
N THR A 255 37.85 -7.55 19.95
CA THR A 255 37.93 -6.79 21.21
C THR A 255 38.38 -7.69 22.36
N LEU A 256 37.82 -8.89 22.48
CA LEU A 256 38.24 -9.89 23.48
C LEU A 256 39.68 -10.37 23.22
N SER A 257 40.06 -10.62 21.97
CA SER A 257 41.44 -10.98 21.65
C SER A 257 42.42 -9.84 21.94
N GLY A 258 42.04 -8.59 21.64
CA GLY A 258 42.83 -7.41 21.95
C GLY A 258 43.02 -7.22 23.46
N LEU A 259 41.96 -7.42 24.25
CA LEU A 259 42.00 -7.35 25.70
C LEU A 259 42.86 -8.48 26.31
N ALA A 260 42.75 -9.70 25.79
CA ALA A 260 43.59 -10.81 26.21
C ALA A 260 45.08 -10.56 25.92
N ILE A 261 45.42 -9.97 24.76
CA ILE A 261 46.79 -9.56 24.43
C ILE A 261 47.29 -8.46 25.37
N LEU A 262 46.44 -7.49 25.74
CA LEU A 262 46.78 -6.44 26.71
C LEU A 262 47.05 -7.03 28.10
N ILE A 263 46.19 -7.94 28.58
CA ILE A 263 46.37 -8.63 29.86
C ILE A 263 47.65 -9.47 29.84
N PHE A 264 47.88 -10.26 28.78
CA PHE A 264 49.10 -11.04 28.63
C PHE A 264 50.36 -10.16 28.64
N ARG A 265 50.32 -8.99 27.96
CA ARG A 265 51.43 -8.03 28.00
C ARG A 265 51.61 -7.38 29.37
N LEU A 266 50.55 -7.13 30.13
CA LEU A 266 50.66 -6.63 31.51
C LEU A 266 51.35 -7.65 32.43
N PHE A 267 51.07 -8.94 32.28
CA PHE A 267 51.75 -10.00 33.04
C PHE A 267 53.18 -10.27 32.57
N ALA A 268 53.44 -10.12 31.26
CA ALA A 268 54.78 -10.32 30.68
C ALA A 268 55.73 -9.14 30.91
N VAL A 269 55.26 -8.00 31.41
CA VAL A 269 56.03 -6.76 31.53
C VAL A 269 56.06 -6.28 32.97
N VAL A 270 56.98 -6.85 33.77
CA VAL A 270 57.41 -6.31 35.07
C VAL A 270 58.59 -5.33 34.91
N SER A 271 59.17 -5.18 33.71
CA SER A 271 60.49 -4.55 33.54
C SER A 271 60.64 -3.44 32.48
N LEU A 272 59.57 -2.88 31.90
CA LEU A 272 59.72 -1.86 30.83
C LEU A 272 59.31 -0.45 31.31
N GLY A 273 60.18 0.52 31.03
CA GLY A 273 60.04 1.92 31.42
C GLY A 273 58.91 2.69 30.72
N LEU A 274 58.89 4.02 30.92
CA LEU A 274 57.81 4.95 30.54
C LEU A 274 57.23 4.74 29.12
N PHE A 275 58.07 4.40 28.14
CA PHE A 275 57.64 4.15 26.75
C PHE A 275 56.68 2.95 26.60
N ALA A 276 56.84 1.89 27.40
CA ALA A 276 55.93 0.76 27.37
C ALA A 276 54.55 1.13 27.91
N LEU A 277 54.50 1.91 28.99
CA LEU A 277 53.25 2.41 29.57
C LEU A 277 52.51 3.32 28.59
N VAL A 278 53.22 4.23 27.91
CA VAL A 278 52.65 5.08 26.85
C VAL A 278 52.12 4.24 25.70
N SER A 279 52.86 3.23 25.24
CA SER A 279 52.41 2.34 24.15
C SER A 279 51.16 1.53 24.52
N LEU A 280 51.04 1.10 25.77
CA LEU A 280 49.89 0.38 26.28
C LEU A 280 48.65 1.27 26.30
N LEU A 281 48.79 2.51 26.78
CA LEU A 281 47.70 3.50 26.77
C LEU A 281 47.25 3.83 25.35
N PHE A 282 48.20 4.05 24.43
CA PHE A 282 47.89 4.35 23.03
C PHE A 282 47.20 3.17 22.33
N THR A 283 47.67 1.95 22.58
CA THR A 283 47.07 0.72 22.05
C THR A 283 45.65 0.54 22.59
N THR A 284 45.46 0.64 23.90
CA THR A 284 44.14 0.48 24.54
C THR A 284 43.14 1.52 24.02
N THR A 285 43.56 2.79 23.94
CA THR A 285 42.74 3.89 23.41
C THR A 285 42.40 3.67 21.94
N GLY A 286 43.39 3.27 21.12
CA GLY A 286 43.17 2.97 19.70
C GLY A 286 42.21 1.80 19.48
N TYR A 287 42.28 0.74 20.29
CA TYR A 287 41.36 -0.41 20.21
C TYR A 287 39.93 -0.04 20.68
N ALA A 288 39.80 0.78 21.72
CA ALA A 288 38.50 1.29 22.17
C ALA A 288 37.83 2.11 21.05
N LEU A 289 38.56 3.05 20.45
CA LEU A 289 38.08 3.84 19.31
C LEU A 289 37.71 2.95 18.11
N LYS A 290 38.55 1.98 17.75
CA LYS A 290 38.27 1.03 16.65
C LYS A 290 36.98 0.25 16.88
N THR A 291 36.72 -0.20 18.12
CA THR A 291 35.52 -0.96 18.49
C THR A 291 34.26 -0.11 18.34
N VAL A 292 34.29 1.11 18.88
CA VAL A 292 33.18 2.07 18.79
C VAL A 292 32.91 2.48 17.34
N MET A 293 33.96 2.80 16.57
CA MET A 293 33.83 3.12 15.14
C MET A 293 33.32 1.94 14.32
N GLY A 294 33.74 0.71 14.64
CA GLY A 294 33.24 -0.51 13.99
C GLY A 294 31.73 -0.68 14.16
N TYR A 295 31.22 -0.44 15.38
CA TYR A 295 29.79 -0.42 15.65
C TYR A 295 29.06 0.64 14.82
N PHE A 296 29.49 1.90 14.88
CA PHE A 296 28.83 2.97 14.12
C PHE A 296 28.83 2.71 12.61
N ARG A 297 29.95 2.24 12.05
CA ARG A 297 30.05 1.88 10.62
C ARG A 297 29.08 0.78 10.21
N THR A 298 28.98 -0.29 11.00
CA THR A 298 28.04 -1.38 10.72
C THR A 298 26.59 -0.89 10.80
N LYS A 299 26.25 -0.08 11.81
CA LYS A 299 24.90 0.49 11.94
C LYS A 299 24.56 1.39 10.76
N SER A 300 25.45 2.31 10.38
CA SER A 300 25.27 3.19 9.23
C SER A 300 25.15 2.41 7.92
N LYS A 301 25.90 1.32 7.75
CA LYS A 301 25.78 0.45 6.56
C LYS A 301 24.39 -0.18 6.46
N TYR A 302 23.84 -0.70 7.57
CA TYR A 302 22.50 -1.27 7.58
C TYR A 302 21.44 -0.22 7.27
N GLN A 303 21.51 0.96 7.91
CA GLN A 303 20.62 2.07 7.61
C GLN A 303 20.69 2.50 6.14
N HIS A 304 21.90 2.59 5.57
CA HIS A 304 22.09 2.94 4.18
C HIS A 304 21.45 1.91 3.22
N ASN A 305 21.68 0.61 3.46
CA ASN A 305 21.08 -0.45 2.64
C ASN A 305 19.56 -0.45 2.73
N LEU A 306 19.03 -0.28 3.95
CA LEU A 306 17.61 -0.14 4.21
C LEU A 306 17.01 1.04 3.43
N THR A 307 17.58 2.24 3.59
CA THR A 307 17.12 3.45 2.90
C THR A 307 17.21 3.30 1.37
N LYS A 308 18.29 2.71 0.85
CA LYS A 308 18.44 2.49 -0.60
C LYS A 308 17.35 1.56 -1.14
N ASN A 309 17.04 0.47 -0.44
CA ASN A 309 16.01 -0.46 -0.87
C ASN A 309 14.62 0.17 -0.79
N LEU A 310 14.31 0.85 0.33
CA LEU A 310 13.06 1.60 0.50
C LEU A 310 12.89 2.70 -0.56
N TYR A 311 13.98 3.34 -0.99
CA TYR A 311 13.93 4.35 -2.05
C TYR A 311 13.41 3.76 -3.37
N TYR A 312 13.86 2.56 -3.76
CA TYR A 312 13.40 1.92 -4.99
C TYR A 312 12.06 1.19 -4.85
N GLN A 313 11.66 0.89 -3.62
CA GLN A 313 10.35 0.29 -3.32
C GLN A 313 9.26 1.34 -3.09
N SER A 314 9.60 2.59 -2.75
CA SER A 314 8.65 3.69 -2.58
C SER A 314 8.02 4.10 -3.90
N LEU A 315 6.70 4.20 -3.93
CA LEU A 315 5.91 4.65 -5.08
C LEU A 315 5.43 6.09 -4.92
N GLY A 316 5.11 6.52 -3.70
CA GLY A 316 4.60 7.86 -3.44
C GLY A 316 4.26 8.07 -1.96
N ASN A 317 4.01 9.33 -1.61
CA ASN A 317 3.61 9.75 -0.27
C ASN A 317 2.34 10.64 -0.31
N ASN A 318 1.58 10.61 0.77
CA ASN A 318 0.50 11.54 1.13
C ASN A 318 -0.49 11.81 -0.02
N THR A 319 -0.76 13.06 -0.35
CA THR A 319 -1.71 13.46 -1.41
C THR A 319 -1.40 12.79 -2.76
N GLY A 320 -0.13 12.56 -3.09
CA GLY A 320 0.25 11.85 -4.32
C GLY A 320 -0.25 10.41 -4.36
N VAL A 321 -0.24 9.70 -3.22
CA VAL A 321 -0.81 8.36 -3.11
C VAL A 321 -2.33 8.41 -3.21
N LEU A 322 -2.96 9.40 -2.57
CA LEU A 322 -4.42 9.56 -2.61
C LEU A 322 -4.92 9.73 -4.05
N GLN A 323 -4.29 10.60 -4.83
CA GLN A 323 -4.64 10.82 -6.24
C GLN A 323 -4.42 9.56 -7.09
N GLN A 324 -3.32 8.84 -6.84
CA GLN A 324 -3.08 7.56 -7.51
C GLN A 324 -4.19 6.55 -7.20
N LEU A 325 -4.60 6.41 -5.94
CA LEU A 325 -5.66 5.49 -5.52
C LEU A 325 -7.02 5.86 -6.11
N GLN A 326 -7.35 7.15 -6.17
CA GLN A 326 -8.59 7.63 -6.80
C GLN A 326 -8.64 7.25 -8.28
N ASN A 327 -7.53 7.44 -9.01
CA ASN A 327 -7.44 7.04 -10.41
C ASN A 327 -7.47 5.51 -10.58
N GLU A 328 -6.79 4.75 -9.72
CA GLU A 328 -6.83 3.28 -9.77
C GLU A 328 -8.24 2.73 -9.52
N ALA A 329 -8.97 3.27 -8.54
CA ALA A 329 -10.35 2.90 -8.26
C ALA A 329 -11.29 3.18 -9.46
N GLU A 330 -11.17 4.37 -10.06
CA GLU A 330 -11.98 4.74 -11.23
C GLU A 330 -11.71 3.79 -12.42
N VAL A 331 -10.44 3.48 -12.69
CA VAL A 331 -10.07 2.57 -13.78
C VAL A 331 -10.63 1.18 -13.53
N GLN A 332 -10.54 0.64 -12.31
CA GLN A 332 -11.10 -0.68 -11.99
C GLN A 332 -12.62 -0.70 -12.15
N ASP A 333 -13.32 0.32 -11.62
CA ASP A 333 -14.78 0.44 -11.75
C ASP A 333 -15.23 0.41 -13.22
N ILE A 334 -14.50 1.13 -14.10
CA ILE A 334 -14.74 1.16 -15.54
C ILE A 334 -14.50 -0.21 -16.17
N GLN A 335 -13.35 -0.84 -15.87
CA GLN A 335 -12.97 -2.11 -16.47
C GLN A 335 -13.96 -3.22 -16.13
N GLU A 336 -14.39 -3.29 -14.88
CA GLU A 336 -15.38 -4.25 -14.40
C GLU A 336 -16.76 -4.03 -15.05
N CYS A 337 -17.25 -2.79 -15.08
CA CYS A 337 -18.52 -2.46 -15.72
C CYS A 337 -18.50 -2.78 -17.22
N LEU A 338 -17.41 -2.42 -17.90
CA LEU A 338 -17.28 -2.63 -19.32
C LEU A 338 -17.26 -4.12 -19.67
N LEU A 339 -16.52 -4.93 -18.91
CA LEU A 339 -16.47 -6.38 -19.13
C LEU A 339 -17.82 -7.04 -18.87
N ALA A 340 -18.45 -6.73 -17.73
CA ALA A 340 -19.74 -7.30 -17.37
C ALA A 340 -20.82 -6.95 -18.42
N TYR A 341 -20.87 -5.69 -18.86
CA TYR A 341 -21.80 -5.26 -19.90
C TYR A 341 -21.53 -5.94 -21.24
N THR A 342 -20.26 -5.98 -21.67
CA THR A 342 -19.88 -6.57 -22.97
C THR A 342 -20.22 -8.06 -23.01
N LEU A 343 -19.90 -8.82 -21.95
CA LEU A 343 -20.24 -10.24 -21.87
C LEU A 343 -21.76 -10.49 -21.88
N LEU A 344 -22.54 -9.67 -21.19
CA LEU A 344 -24.01 -9.76 -21.25
C LEU A 344 -24.53 -9.49 -22.66
N LEU A 345 -23.95 -8.51 -23.35
CA LEU A 345 -24.36 -8.12 -24.69
C LEU A 345 -24.03 -9.19 -25.73
N VAL A 346 -22.80 -9.72 -25.73
CA VAL A 346 -22.32 -10.60 -26.81
C VAL A 346 -22.41 -12.08 -26.47
N SER A 347 -22.12 -12.48 -25.24
CA SER A 347 -22.07 -13.89 -24.83
C SER A 347 -23.39 -14.37 -24.23
N PHE A 348 -24.18 -13.47 -23.63
CA PHE A 348 -25.42 -13.83 -22.94
C PHE A 348 -26.63 -12.96 -23.32
N PRO A 349 -27.02 -12.89 -24.61
CA PRO A 349 -28.11 -12.01 -25.07
C PRO A 349 -29.48 -12.34 -24.47
N ARG A 350 -29.68 -13.56 -23.94
CA ARG A 350 -30.91 -13.96 -23.20
C ARG A 350 -30.83 -13.72 -21.69
N GLY A 351 -29.74 -13.10 -21.25
CA GLY A 351 -29.36 -12.86 -19.88
C GLY A 351 -28.62 -14.02 -19.19
N ALA A 352 -27.90 -13.69 -18.13
CA ALA A 352 -27.14 -14.63 -17.30
C ALA A 352 -27.38 -14.38 -15.81
N THR A 353 -27.24 -15.42 -14.99
CA THR A 353 -27.17 -15.22 -13.52
C THR A 353 -25.81 -14.64 -13.15
N ALA A 354 -25.71 -13.90 -12.05
CA ALA A 354 -24.44 -13.36 -11.55
C ALA A 354 -23.31 -14.40 -11.56
N ARG A 355 -23.53 -15.59 -11.00
CA ARG A 355 -22.54 -16.70 -10.95
C ARG A 355 -22.05 -17.22 -12.32
N VAL A 356 -22.84 -17.06 -13.37
CA VAL A 356 -22.46 -17.47 -14.73
C VAL A 356 -21.63 -16.37 -15.39
N LEU A 357 -22.06 -15.12 -15.20
CA LEU A 357 -21.33 -13.96 -15.68
C LEU A 357 -19.95 -13.85 -15.01
N ASP A 358 -19.91 -14.08 -13.71
CA ASP A 358 -18.72 -14.14 -12.86
C ASP A 358 -17.65 -15.06 -13.44
N ARG A 359 -17.98 -16.36 -13.56
CA ARG A 359 -17.09 -17.36 -14.15
C ARG A 359 -16.68 -17.05 -15.58
N ALA A 360 -17.56 -16.45 -16.37
CA ALA A 360 -17.24 -16.06 -17.73
C ALA A 360 -16.25 -14.89 -17.76
N ALA A 361 -16.38 -13.93 -16.85
CA ALA A 361 -15.45 -12.81 -16.69
C ALA A 361 -14.08 -13.29 -16.19
N GLU A 362 -14.03 -14.12 -15.15
CA GLU A 362 -12.79 -14.73 -14.65
C GLU A 362 -12.08 -15.53 -15.75
N SER A 363 -12.82 -16.38 -16.48
CA SER A 363 -12.27 -17.17 -17.58
C SER A 363 -11.77 -16.29 -18.72
N PHE A 364 -12.47 -15.19 -19.04
CA PHE A 364 -12.02 -14.25 -20.05
C PHE A 364 -10.70 -13.59 -19.66
N ILE A 365 -10.59 -13.11 -18.42
CA ILE A 365 -9.38 -12.47 -17.89
C ILE A 365 -8.21 -13.48 -17.87
N GLU A 366 -8.42 -14.68 -17.33
CA GLU A 366 -7.38 -15.71 -17.25
C GLU A 366 -6.85 -16.09 -18.64
N ASN A 367 -7.73 -16.29 -19.62
CA ASN A 367 -7.32 -16.62 -21.00
C ASN A 367 -6.60 -15.48 -21.72
N THR A 368 -6.90 -14.23 -21.36
CA THR A 368 -6.37 -13.04 -22.06
C THR A 368 -5.04 -12.58 -21.47
N VAL A 369 -4.90 -12.59 -20.14
CA VAL A 369 -3.74 -12.03 -19.44
C VAL A 369 -2.99 -13.02 -18.54
N ALA A 370 -3.37 -14.31 -18.56
CA ALA A 370 -2.74 -15.36 -17.76
C ALA A 370 -2.63 -15.01 -16.27
N PHE A 371 -3.65 -14.31 -15.76
CA PHE A 371 -3.70 -13.82 -14.39
C PHE A 371 -5.00 -14.27 -13.72
N PRO A 372 -4.93 -14.94 -12.55
CA PRO A 372 -6.12 -15.40 -11.84
C PRO A 372 -6.79 -14.23 -11.11
N VAL A 373 -7.93 -13.76 -11.63
CA VAL A 373 -8.77 -12.73 -11.00
C VAL A 373 -10.03 -13.37 -10.42
N ASP A 374 -10.42 -12.95 -9.22
CA ASP A 374 -11.76 -13.16 -8.62
C ASP A 374 -12.59 -11.90 -8.92
N PHE A 375 -13.55 -12.01 -9.82
CA PHE A 375 -14.24 -10.84 -10.39
C PHE A 375 -15.38 -10.36 -9.47
N ASP A 376 -15.44 -9.06 -9.12
CA ASP A 376 -16.59 -8.53 -8.36
C ASP A 376 -17.81 -8.27 -9.28
N VAL A 377 -18.45 -9.36 -9.70
CA VAL A 377 -19.64 -9.29 -10.56
C VAL A 377 -20.79 -8.52 -9.92
N ASN A 378 -20.92 -8.55 -8.60
CA ASN A 378 -22.08 -7.98 -7.91
C ASN A 378 -21.99 -6.46 -7.89
N ASP A 379 -20.79 -5.92 -7.69
CA ASP A 379 -20.53 -4.49 -7.75
C ASP A 379 -20.69 -3.94 -9.17
N ALA A 380 -20.12 -4.62 -10.17
CA ALA A 380 -20.29 -4.28 -11.59
C ALA A 380 -21.77 -4.27 -12.00
N LEU A 381 -22.53 -5.32 -11.66
CA LEU A 381 -23.96 -5.39 -11.97
C LEU A 381 -24.77 -4.30 -11.26
N ARG A 382 -24.43 -3.95 -10.01
CA ARG A 382 -25.11 -2.88 -9.27
C ARG A 382 -24.91 -1.52 -9.94
N LYS A 383 -23.68 -1.22 -10.36
CA LYS A 383 -23.35 0.00 -11.12
C LYS A 383 -24.12 0.01 -12.45
N LEU A 384 -24.08 -1.07 -13.23
CA LEU A 384 -24.78 -1.16 -14.51
C LEU A 384 -26.31 -1.05 -14.40
N ILE A 385 -26.92 -1.58 -13.33
CA ILE A 385 -28.35 -1.41 -13.05
C ILE A 385 -28.65 0.05 -12.70
N HIS A 386 -27.82 0.69 -11.89
CA HIS A 386 -27.99 2.10 -11.54
C HIS A 386 -27.90 3.01 -12.78
N LEU A 387 -27.07 2.63 -13.76
CA LEU A 387 -26.96 3.29 -15.07
C LEU A 387 -28.09 2.93 -16.04
N GLU A 388 -29.02 2.05 -15.65
CA GLU A 388 -30.10 1.51 -16.50
C GLU A 388 -29.60 0.79 -17.77
N LEU A 389 -28.34 0.33 -17.76
CA LEU A 389 -27.75 -0.44 -18.86
C LEU A 389 -28.08 -1.93 -18.77
N VAL A 390 -28.39 -2.40 -17.56
CA VAL A 390 -28.72 -3.79 -17.27
C VAL A 390 -30.02 -3.85 -16.47
N SER A 391 -30.87 -4.82 -16.80
CA SER A 391 -32.10 -5.12 -16.08
C SER A 391 -32.03 -6.52 -15.47
N VAL A 392 -32.74 -6.72 -14.36
CA VAL A 392 -32.85 -8.03 -13.68
C VAL A 392 -34.28 -8.53 -13.74
N ASN A 393 -34.46 -9.76 -14.21
CA ASN A 393 -35.78 -10.38 -14.28
C ASN A 393 -36.18 -11.09 -12.97
N SER A 394 -37.42 -11.58 -12.89
CA SER A 394 -37.93 -12.31 -11.72
C SER A 394 -37.17 -13.59 -11.37
N ARG A 395 -36.37 -14.12 -12.31
CA ARG A 395 -35.51 -15.31 -12.14
C ARG A 395 -34.05 -14.94 -11.78
N ARG A 396 -33.77 -13.68 -11.45
CA ARG A 396 -32.41 -13.16 -11.17
C ARG A 396 -31.43 -13.37 -12.32
N GLN A 397 -31.92 -13.30 -13.55
CA GLN A 397 -31.07 -13.21 -14.73
C GLN A 397 -30.95 -11.74 -15.12
N TYR A 398 -29.72 -11.34 -15.37
CA TYR A 398 -29.32 -10.01 -15.78
C TYR A 398 -29.21 -9.98 -17.29
N SER A 399 -29.83 -9.00 -17.93
CA SER A 399 -29.78 -8.78 -19.37
C SER A 399 -29.44 -7.32 -19.66
N SER A 400 -28.46 -7.10 -20.54
CA SER A 400 -28.12 -5.77 -21.04
C SER A 400 -29.17 -5.28 -22.03
N ILE A 401 -29.30 -3.96 -22.15
CA ILE A 401 -29.98 -3.35 -23.30
C ILE A 401 -29.06 -3.38 -24.53
N GLU A 402 -29.67 -3.21 -25.71
CA GLU A 402 -28.92 -3.10 -26.96
C GLU A 402 -28.01 -1.87 -26.96
N ILE A 403 -26.85 -1.98 -27.60
CA ILE A 403 -25.82 -0.92 -27.59
C ILE A 403 -26.33 0.44 -28.08
N SER A 404 -27.17 0.43 -29.12
CA SER A 404 -27.80 1.64 -29.68
C SER A 404 -28.67 2.36 -28.66
N GLU A 405 -29.31 1.62 -27.75
CA GLU A 405 -30.15 2.18 -26.71
C GLU A 405 -29.32 2.59 -25.49
N ALA A 406 -28.29 1.80 -25.13
CA ALA A 406 -27.34 2.14 -24.09
C ALA A 406 -26.67 3.51 -24.31
N ILE A 407 -26.25 3.80 -25.54
CA ILE A 407 -25.70 5.11 -25.92
C ILE A 407 -26.69 6.24 -25.61
N LYS A 408 -27.96 6.08 -26.00
CA LYS A 408 -29.00 7.09 -25.74
C LYS A 408 -29.26 7.27 -24.25
N VAL A 409 -29.35 6.17 -23.49
CA VAL A 409 -29.53 6.20 -22.04
C VAL A 409 -28.37 6.97 -21.40
N LEU A 410 -27.12 6.64 -21.74
CA LEU A 410 -25.95 7.35 -21.21
C LEU A 410 -25.94 8.83 -21.59
N GLN A 411 -26.30 9.19 -22.83
CA GLN A 411 -26.41 10.59 -23.25
C GLN A 411 -27.48 11.36 -22.45
N ILE A 412 -28.63 10.73 -22.16
CA ILE A 412 -29.69 11.31 -21.32
C ILE A 412 -29.17 11.51 -19.89
N ARG A 413 -28.59 10.45 -19.29
CA ARG A 413 -28.05 10.49 -17.92
C ARG A 413 -26.94 11.52 -17.77
N PHE A 414 -26.06 11.62 -18.76
CA PHE A 414 -25.01 12.63 -18.81
C PHE A 414 -25.59 14.05 -18.82
N ARG A 415 -26.64 14.29 -19.61
CA ARG A 415 -27.35 15.58 -19.65
C ARG A 415 -28.02 15.90 -18.31
N GLU A 416 -28.66 14.92 -17.67
CA GLU A 416 -29.26 15.09 -16.34
C GLU A 416 -28.22 15.47 -15.30
N LEU A 417 -27.07 14.80 -15.32
CA LEU A 417 -25.96 15.05 -14.42
C LEU A 417 -25.45 16.49 -14.57
N ILE A 418 -25.16 16.92 -15.81
CA ILE A 418 -24.74 18.30 -16.11
C ILE A 418 -25.77 19.33 -15.66
N ASN A 419 -27.06 19.08 -15.96
CA ASN A 419 -28.14 19.98 -15.55
C ASN A 419 -28.26 20.08 -14.02
N GLY A 420 -27.84 19.04 -13.29
CA GLY A 420 -27.74 19.05 -11.83
C GLY A 420 -26.79 20.13 -11.31
N TYR A 421 -25.63 20.32 -11.97
CA TYR A 421 -24.65 21.37 -11.62
C TYR A 421 -25.16 22.78 -11.90
N SER A 422 -26.04 22.94 -12.88
CA SER A 422 -26.57 24.25 -13.28
C SER A 422 -27.72 24.75 -12.40
N LYS A 423 -28.19 23.97 -11.40
CA LYS A 423 -29.22 24.42 -10.47
C LYS A 423 -28.64 25.48 -9.52
N PRO A 424 -29.28 26.67 -9.39
CA PRO A 424 -28.80 27.67 -8.45
C PRO A 424 -28.83 27.11 -7.03
N ILE A 425 -27.71 27.25 -6.31
CA ILE A 425 -27.66 27.01 -4.87
C ILE A 425 -28.55 28.09 -4.25
N ILE A 426 -29.81 27.76 -3.97
CA ILE A 426 -30.69 28.63 -3.20
C ILE A 426 -30.05 28.74 -1.83
N SER A 427 -29.41 29.88 -1.55
CA SER A 427 -28.98 30.24 -0.21
C SER A 427 -30.20 30.12 0.69
N ARG A 428 -30.17 29.18 1.64
CA ARG A 428 -31.17 29.19 2.72
C ARG A 428 -31.03 30.55 3.41
N ASP A 429 -32.10 31.32 3.28
CA ASP A 429 -32.26 32.67 3.78
C ASP A 429 -31.73 32.81 5.21
N THR A 430 -30.68 33.61 5.36
CA THR A 430 -30.36 34.30 6.61
C THR A 430 -31.33 35.47 6.75
N SER A 431 -32.58 35.20 7.13
CA SER A 431 -33.57 36.25 7.41
C SER A 431 -34.43 35.92 8.64
N GLU A 432 -33.79 35.53 9.74
CA GLU A 432 -34.35 35.67 11.09
C GLU A 432 -33.35 36.38 12.00
N HIS A 433 -33.12 37.68 11.78
CA HIS A 433 -32.68 38.59 12.84
C HIS A 433 -33.00 40.05 12.45
N SER A 434 -34.28 40.40 12.59
CA SER A 434 -34.72 41.79 12.76
C SER A 434 -35.86 41.82 13.77
N ALA A 435 -35.52 41.66 15.04
CA ALA A 435 -36.41 42.06 16.13
C ALA A 435 -36.58 43.59 16.11
N PRO A 436 -37.80 44.13 16.21
CA PRO A 436 -38.00 45.57 16.27
C PRO A 436 -37.70 46.06 17.68
N THR A 437 -36.82 47.05 17.76
CA THR A 437 -36.56 47.86 18.95
C THR A 437 -37.84 48.59 19.37
N ARG A 438 -38.22 48.45 20.65
CA ARG A 438 -39.08 49.39 21.36
C ARG A 438 -38.39 49.80 22.65
#